data_AF-A0A519BWK7-F1
#
_entry.id   AF-A0A519BWK7-F1
#
_cell.length_a   1.000
_cell.length_b   1.000
_cell.length_c   1.000
_cell.angle_alpha   90.00
_cell.angle_beta   90.00
_cell.angle_gamma   90.00
#
_symmetry.space_group_name_H-M   'P 1'
#
loop_
_entity.id
_entity.type
_entity.pdbx_description
1 polymer ?
#
loop_
_entity_poly.entity_id
_entity_poly.type
_entity_poly.pdbx_seq_one_letter_code
_entity_poly.pdbx_strand_id
1 'polypeptide(L)'
;MLGTQFYHETIRKIVVSFGTMFNNIALVRKDNSGTVIQHMKVPLAYGPREKFLVRLREDADLTKQVAITLPRIGFEIKNLSYDPTRKLSRVQKFKKVKGANTKQLDTQYMPVPYNLEFELYIMAKQSDDALQIVEQILPYFQPDYTLTINDMSDMGIKKDVPIILNSISYEDSYDGDFTSRRALIYTMSFTTKFYLYGPVTSSKVIKTVQVDQYLDTPDKSPKREQRYTVTPSPASAEADDDFGFNETTSFYQDAKDYNLVTGEDE
;
A
#
# COMPACT_ATOMS: atom_id res chain seq x y z
N MET A 1 11.90 12.09 -13.16
CA MET A 1 11.49 12.02 -11.73
C MET A 1 9.98 11.99 -11.56
N LEU A 2 9.22 12.64 -12.44
CA LEU A 2 7.87 12.20 -12.81
C LEU A 2 8.00 11.44 -14.14
N GLY A 3 7.21 10.39 -14.39
CA GLY A 3 7.20 9.68 -15.69
C GLY A 3 7.26 8.14 -15.66
N THR A 4 7.51 7.52 -14.51
CA THR A 4 7.34 6.05 -14.35
C THR A 4 6.00 5.77 -13.68
N GLN A 5 5.15 4.96 -14.30
CA GLN A 5 3.88 4.55 -13.71
C GLN A 5 4.14 3.60 -12.54
N PHE A 6 3.57 3.90 -11.38
CA PHE A 6 3.50 3.01 -10.23
C PHE A 6 2.15 3.20 -9.53
N TYR A 7 1.52 2.11 -9.10
CA TYR A 7 0.22 2.13 -8.43
C TYR A 7 0.18 1.06 -7.34
N HIS A 8 0.48 1.46 -6.10
CA HIS A 8 0.51 0.57 -4.93
C HIS A 8 -0.87 0.29 -4.32
N GLU A 9 -1.92 0.89 -4.91
CA GLU A 9 -3.31 0.80 -4.46
C GLU A 9 -3.57 1.21 -3.01
N THR A 10 -2.63 1.86 -2.32
CA THR A 10 -2.73 2.21 -0.89
C THR A 10 -4.05 2.90 -0.56
N ILE A 11 -4.45 3.93 -1.31
CA ILE A 11 -5.71 4.64 -1.08
C ILE A 11 -6.92 3.71 -1.28
N ARG A 12 -6.90 2.88 -2.33
CA ARG A 12 -7.97 1.90 -2.59
C ARG A 12 -8.09 0.91 -1.44
N LYS A 13 -6.97 0.39 -0.93
CA LYS A 13 -6.95 -0.52 0.22
C LYS A 13 -7.55 0.15 1.45
N ILE A 14 -7.19 1.40 1.72
CA ILE A 14 -7.75 2.16 2.85
C ILE A 14 -9.27 2.35 2.70
N VAL A 15 -9.76 2.71 1.51
CA VAL A 15 -11.19 2.87 1.24
C VAL A 15 -11.95 1.55 1.45
N VAL A 16 -11.40 0.45 0.95
CA VAL A 16 -12.00 -0.88 1.14
C VAL A 16 -11.98 -1.27 2.61
N SER A 17 -10.83 -1.11 3.28
CA SER A 17 -10.67 -1.37 4.71
C SER A 17 -11.65 -0.57 5.56
N PHE A 18 -11.79 0.73 5.31
CA PHE A 18 -12.78 1.58 5.98
C PHE A 18 -14.20 1.06 5.74
N GLY A 19 -14.58 0.77 4.48
CA GLY A 19 -15.89 0.21 4.17
C GLY A 19 -16.15 -1.13 4.86
N THR A 20 -15.16 -2.02 4.94
CA THR A 20 -15.33 -3.33 5.58
C THR A 20 -15.66 -3.23 7.07
N MET A 21 -15.24 -2.17 7.77
CA MET A 21 -15.58 -1.95 9.17
C MET A 21 -17.09 -1.80 9.39
N PHE A 22 -17.80 -1.26 8.40
CA PHE A 22 -19.24 -0.99 8.47
C PHE A 22 -20.09 -2.01 7.68
N ASN A 23 -19.46 -3.04 7.11
CA ASN A 23 -20.13 -4.00 6.21
C ASN A 23 -20.98 -5.05 6.94
N ASN A 24 -21.06 -5.07 8.27
CA ASN A 24 -21.82 -6.07 9.00
C ASN A 24 -22.72 -5.50 10.10
N ILE A 25 -23.36 -4.38 9.80
CA ILE A 25 -24.36 -3.77 10.68
C ILE A 25 -25.73 -4.35 10.33
N ALA A 26 -26.45 -4.83 11.34
CA ALA A 26 -27.78 -5.39 11.21
C ALA A 26 -28.77 -4.62 12.09
N LEU A 27 -30.05 -4.66 11.72
CA LEU A 27 -31.13 -4.08 12.49
C LEU A 27 -32.14 -5.16 12.88
N VAL A 28 -32.78 -4.93 14.02
CA VAL A 28 -33.84 -5.80 14.54
C VAL A 28 -35.08 -4.96 14.79
N ARG A 29 -36.16 -5.25 14.07
CA ARG A 29 -37.48 -4.67 14.35
C ARG A 29 -38.26 -5.61 15.23
N LYS A 30 -38.82 -5.07 16.30
CA LYS A 30 -39.65 -5.79 17.26
C LYS A 30 -41.08 -5.27 17.22
N ASP A 31 -42.05 -6.13 17.52
CA ASP A 31 -43.42 -5.71 17.76
C ASP A 31 -43.57 -5.06 19.14
N ASN A 32 -44.75 -4.51 19.43
CA ASN A 32 -45.06 -3.94 20.74
C ASN A 32 -45.00 -4.96 21.89
N SER A 33 -44.98 -6.26 21.58
CA SER A 33 -44.85 -7.36 22.54
C SER A 33 -43.39 -7.84 22.71
N GLY A 34 -42.43 -7.18 22.05
CA GLY A 34 -41.00 -7.48 22.12
C GLY A 34 -40.52 -8.65 21.23
N THR A 35 -41.40 -9.23 20.42
CA THR A 35 -41.09 -10.33 19.49
C THR A 35 -40.42 -9.77 18.24
N VAL A 36 -39.36 -10.43 17.76
CA VAL A 36 -38.62 -10.01 16.57
C VAL A 36 -39.43 -10.28 15.31
N ILE A 37 -39.84 -9.21 14.62
CA ILE A 37 -40.56 -9.28 13.35
C ILE A 37 -39.59 -9.42 12.18
N GLN A 38 -38.48 -8.67 12.22
CA GLN A 38 -37.58 -8.56 11.08
C GLN A 38 -36.14 -8.39 11.55
N HIS A 39 -35.26 -9.23 11.02
CA HIS A 39 -33.82 -9.08 11.12
C HIS A 39 -33.28 -8.82 9.72
N MET A 40 -32.61 -7.69 9.50
CA MET A 40 -32.06 -7.37 8.18
C MET A 40 -30.71 -6.68 8.27
N LYS A 41 -29.84 -7.03 7.32
CA LYS A 41 -28.53 -6.41 7.16
C LYS A 41 -28.67 -5.06 6.45
N VAL A 42 -28.03 -4.03 6.99
CA VAL A 42 -28.04 -2.70 6.40
C VAL A 42 -27.07 -2.68 5.21
N PRO A 43 -27.53 -2.29 4.00
CA PRO A 43 -26.67 -2.19 2.84
C PRO A 43 -25.67 -1.04 3.00
N LEU A 44 -24.41 -1.30 2.62
CA LEU A 44 -23.33 -0.31 2.55
C LEU A 44 -22.96 -0.03 1.10
N ALA A 45 -22.72 1.24 0.75
CA ALA A 45 -22.22 1.61 -0.57
C ALA A 45 -21.20 2.75 -0.54
N TYR A 46 -20.23 2.70 -1.46
CA TYR A 46 -19.32 3.82 -1.69
C TYR A 46 -19.89 4.74 -2.79
N GLY A 47 -19.95 6.04 -2.52
CA GLY A 47 -20.33 7.04 -3.51
C GLY A 47 -20.81 8.36 -2.90
N PRO A 48 -21.05 9.39 -3.73
CA PRO A 48 -21.41 10.71 -3.21
C PRO A 48 -22.77 10.74 -2.54
N ARG A 49 -22.89 11.43 -1.40
CA ARG A 49 -24.16 11.58 -0.68
C ARG A 49 -25.29 12.08 -1.59
N GLU A 50 -25.00 13.10 -2.38
CA GLU A 50 -25.98 13.73 -3.29
C GLU A 50 -26.60 12.74 -4.27
N LYS A 51 -25.80 11.80 -4.77
CA LYS A 51 -26.28 10.76 -5.69
C LYS A 51 -27.34 9.87 -5.05
N PHE A 52 -27.21 9.59 -3.75
CA PHE A 52 -28.20 8.80 -3.01
C PHE A 52 -29.45 9.63 -2.66
N LEU A 53 -29.29 10.92 -2.37
CA LEU A 53 -30.41 11.83 -2.12
C LEU A 53 -31.27 12.04 -3.37
N VAL A 54 -30.65 12.27 -4.52
CA VAL A 54 -31.36 12.40 -5.80
C VAL A 54 -32.17 11.14 -6.10
N ARG A 55 -31.57 9.97 -5.97
CA ARG A 55 -32.28 8.69 -6.18
C ARG A 55 -33.39 8.42 -5.17
N LEU A 56 -33.28 8.95 -3.95
CA LEU A 56 -34.34 8.87 -2.95
C LEU A 56 -35.53 9.79 -3.31
N ARG A 57 -35.25 10.95 -3.91
CA ARG A 57 -36.25 11.94 -4.37
C ARG A 57 -36.93 11.55 -5.69
N GLU A 58 -36.20 10.93 -6.62
CA GLU A 58 -36.70 10.52 -7.95
C GLU A 58 -37.76 9.40 -7.92
N ASP A 59 -37.94 8.74 -6.77
CA ASP A 59 -38.77 7.55 -6.59
C ASP A 59 -40.28 7.85 -6.47
N ALA A 60 -40.84 8.69 -7.34
CA ALA A 60 -42.24 9.14 -7.26
C ALA A 60 -43.26 8.26 -8.02
N ASP A 61 -42.82 7.29 -8.82
CA ASP A 61 -43.71 6.43 -9.63
C ASP A 61 -43.43 4.95 -9.36
N LEU A 62 -44.45 4.21 -8.87
CA LEU A 62 -44.41 2.76 -8.59
C LEU A 62 -43.98 1.90 -9.80
N THR A 63 -43.90 2.50 -10.99
CA THR A 63 -43.52 1.84 -12.25
C THR A 63 -42.00 1.80 -12.49
N LYS A 64 -41.19 2.57 -11.74
CA LYS A 64 -39.73 2.55 -11.88
C LYS A 64 -39.08 1.60 -10.88
N GLN A 65 -38.44 0.56 -11.41
CA GLN A 65 -37.74 -0.53 -10.71
C GLN A 65 -36.49 -0.11 -9.91
N VAL A 66 -36.30 1.19 -9.61
CA VAL A 66 -35.05 1.78 -9.08
C VAL A 66 -35.27 2.53 -7.76
N ALA A 67 -36.27 2.14 -6.98
CA ALA A 67 -36.46 2.65 -5.62
C ALA A 67 -35.28 2.25 -4.72
N ILE A 68 -34.63 3.21 -4.06
CA ILE A 68 -33.62 2.91 -3.03
C ILE A 68 -34.32 2.52 -1.73
N THR A 69 -33.95 1.37 -1.17
CA THR A 69 -34.41 0.91 0.13
C THR A 69 -33.65 1.58 1.28
N LEU A 70 -34.40 2.01 2.30
CA LEU A 70 -33.89 2.52 3.58
C LEU A 70 -34.21 1.49 4.69
N PRO A 71 -33.35 1.34 5.72
CA PRO A 71 -32.16 2.14 5.98
C PRO A 71 -30.94 1.72 5.15
N ARG A 72 -29.98 2.64 4.97
CA ARG A 72 -28.75 2.44 4.19
C ARG A 72 -27.60 3.25 4.77
N ILE A 73 -26.40 2.70 4.68
CA ILE A 73 -25.15 3.39 4.98
C ILE A 73 -24.44 3.68 3.66
N GLY A 74 -23.93 4.89 3.52
CA GLY A 74 -23.01 5.23 2.45
C GLY A 74 -21.80 5.97 2.99
N PHE A 75 -20.73 5.97 2.21
CA PHE A 75 -19.53 6.72 2.56
C PHE A 75 -18.81 7.22 1.32
N GLU A 76 -18.09 8.31 1.48
CA GLU A 76 -17.28 8.92 0.44
C GLU A 76 -15.99 9.53 0.99
N ILE A 77 -15.05 9.79 0.09
CA ILE A 77 -13.86 10.57 0.40
C ILE A 77 -14.24 12.04 0.24
N LYS A 78 -14.00 12.83 1.28
CA LYS A 78 -14.24 14.27 1.26
C LYS A 78 -13.00 15.06 0.85
N ASN A 79 -11.86 14.70 1.39
CA ASN A 79 -10.62 15.45 1.21
C ASN A 79 -9.38 14.55 1.37
N LEU A 80 -8.27 14.97 0.75
CA LEU A 80 -6.95 14.38 0.91
C LEU A 80 -5.94 15.50 1.15
N SER A 81 -5.32 15.50 2.33
CA SER A 81 -4.40 16.56 2.75
C SER A 81 -3.04 16.02 3.20
N TYR A 82 -1.98 16.78 2.94
CA TYR A 82 -0.63 16.45 3.41
C TYR A 82 -0.51 16.77 4.90
N ASP A 83 0.12 15.87 5.68
CA ASP A 83 0.33 16.07 7.11
C ASP A 83 1.81 16.38 7.42
N PRO A 84 2.18 17.67 7.58
CA PRO A 84 3.58 18.05 7.80
C PRO A 84 4.11 17.61 9.16
N THR A 85 3.24 17.33 10.14
CA THR A 85 3.65 16.99 11.51
C THR A 85 4.31 15.62 11.61
N ARG A 86 3.96 14.70 10.69
CA ARG A 86 4.49 13.32 10.62
C ARG A 86 5.64 13.17 9.62
N LYS A 87 6.25 14.28 9.20
CA LYS A 87 7.29 14.26 8.17
C LYS A 87 8.56 13.58 8.68
N LEU A 88 8.93 12.49 8.03
CA LEU A 88 10.21 11.81 8.24
C LEU A 88 11.32 12.45 7.39
N SER A 89 12.58 12.24 7.79
CA SER A 89 13.74 12.72 7.04
C SER A 89 13.82 12.06 5.65
N ARG A 90 13.86 12.87 4.59
CA ARG A 90 13.81 12.42 3.18
C ARG A 90 15.07 11.65 2.74
N VAL A 91 16.14 11.70 3.52
CA VAL A 91 17.45 11.09 3.17
C VAL A 91 17.46 9.59 3.45
N GLN A 92 16.62 9.12 4.37
CA GLN A 92 16.59 7.72 4.76
C GLN A 92 15.92 6.87 3.66
N LYS A 93 16.48 5.67 3.44
CA LYS A 93 15.97 4.68 2.47
C LYS A 93 15.73 3.37 3.19
N PHE A 94 14.55 2.77 3.00
CA PHE A 94 14.32 1.37 3.35
C PHE A 94 14.99 0.48 2.31
N LYS A 95 15.69 -0.55 2.76
CA LYS A 95 16.31 -1.57 1.90
C LYS A 95 15.76 -2.94 2.32
N LYS A 96 15.30 -3.73 1.35
CA LYS A 96 14.88 -5.12 1.58
C LYS A 96 15.44 -6.00 0.47
N VAL A 97 15.80 -7.24 0.80
CA VAL A 97 16.16 -8.25 -0.20
C VAL A 97 14.91 -8.62 -1.00
N LYS A 98 15.02 -8.66 -2.32
CA LYS A 98 13.91 -8.94 -3.23
C LYS A 98 13.51 -10.42 -3.17
N GLY A 99 12.49 -10.73 -2.36
CA GLY A 99 11.96 -12.09 -2.24
C GLY A 99 13.04 -13.12 -1.89
N ALA A 100 13.06 -14.26 -2.58
CA ALA A 100 14.06 -15.32 -2.40
C ALA A 100 15.42 -15.04 -3.08
N ASN A 101 15.54 -13.96 -3.87
CA ASN A 101 16.75 -13.68 -4.63
C ASN A 101 17.69 -12.74 -3.87
N THR A 102 18.65 -13.31 -3.15
CA THR A 102 19.65 -12.59 -2.33
C THR A 102 20.57 -11.66 -3.13
N LYS A 103 20.50 -11.67 -4.46
CA LYS A 103 21.36 -10.90 -5.36
C LYS A 103 20.83 -9.49 -5.67
N GLN A 104 19.58 -9.17 -5.29
CA GLN A 104 18.94 -7.88 -5.57
C GLN A 104 18.39 -7.23 -4.30
N LEU A 105 18.67 -5.93 -4.15
CA LEU A 105 18.18 -5.07 -3.08
C LEU A 105 17.15 -4.10 -3.64
N ASP A 106 15.92 -4.23 -3.14
CA ASP A 106 14.87 -3.24 -3.36
C ASP A 106 15.08 -2.09 -2.38
N THR A 107 15.17 -0.88 -2.93
CA THR A 107 15.33 0.34 -2.16
C THR A 107 14.16 1.27 -2.41
N GLN A 108 13.68 1.88 -1.33
CA GLN A 108 12.58 2.83 -1.35
C GLN A 108 12.87 4.00 -0.42
N TYR A 109 12.45 5.19 -0.82
CA TYR A 109 12.51 6.39 0.02
C TYR A 109 11.50 6.32 1.17
N MET A 110 11.75 7.11 2.22
CA MET A 110 10.78 7.29 3.30
C MET A 110 9.41 7.69 2.74
N PRO A 111 8.32 7.13 3.30
CA PRO A 111 7.00 7.40 2.79
C PRO A 111 6.50 8.78 3.26
N VAL A 112 5.54 9.32 2.53
CA VAL A 112 5.01 10.67 2.72
C VAL A 112 3.68 10.59 3.47
N PRO A 113 3.52 11.28 4.62
CA PRO A 113 2.29 11.23 5.40
C PRO A 113 1.15 12.03 4.76
N TYR A 114 -0.03 11.42 4.67
CA TYR A 114 -1.27 12.06 4.24
C TYR A 114 -2.43 11.74 5.19
N ASN A 115 -3.43 12.61 5.20
CA ASN A 115 -4.69 12.45 5.91
C ASN A 115 -5.80 12.32 4.86
N LEU A 116 -6.59 11.24 4.94
CA LEU A 116 -7.77 11.02 4.12
C LEU A 116 -9.01 11.28 4.98
N GLU A 117 -9.84 12.23 4.56
CA GLU A 117 -11.10 12.52 5.23
C GLU A 117 -12.22 11.73 4.59
N PHE A 118 -12.96 10.98 5.40
CA PHE A 118 -14.14 10.25 4.99
C PHE A 118 -15.39 10.89 5.60
N GLU A 119 -16.47 10.88 4.82
CA GLU A 119 -17.81 11.21 5.30
C GLU A 119 -18.65 9.93 5.19
N LEU A 120 -19.12 9.43 6.32
CA LEU A 120 -20.05 8.30 6.40
C LEU A 120 -21.42 8.84 6.75
N TYR A 121 -22.42 8.54 5.94
CA TYR A 121 -23.79 8.97 6.13
C TYR A 121 -24.73 7.78 6.25
N ILE A 122 -25.64 7.85 7.21
CA ILE A 122 -26.65 6.85 7.49
C ILE A 122 -28.00 7.48 7.18
N MET A 123 -28.76 6.88 6.29
CA MET A 123 -30.10 7.33 5.91
C MET A 123 -31.13 6.33 6.40
N ALA A 124 -32.15 6.79 7.12
CA ALA A 124 -33.26 5.96 7.60
C ALA A 124 -34.60 6.71 7.54
N LYS A 125 -35.70 5.97 7.47
CA LYS A 125 -37.06 6.54 7.57
C LYS A 125 -37.52 6.66 9.04
N GLN A 126 -37.11 5.70 9.87
CA GLN A 126 -37.47 5.63 11.29
C GLN A 126 -36.27 5.99 12.15
N SER A 127 -36.51 6.69 13.26
CA SER A 127 -35.46 7.09 14.20
C SER A 127 -34.83 5.91 14.92
N ASP A 128 -35.63 4.90 15.28
CA ASP A 128 -35.15 3.70 15.95
C ASP A 128 -34.13 2.93 15.10
N ASP A 129 -34.44 2.71 13.81
CA ASP A 129 -33.51 2.08 12.87
C ASP A 129 -32.16 2.83 12.80
N ALA A 130 -32.18 4.17 12.78
CA ALA A 130 -30.97 4.98 12.73
C ALA A 130 -30.17 4.88 14.03
N LEU A 131 -30.85 4.94 15.19
CA LEU A 131 -30.22 4.83 16.50
C LEU A 131 -29.54 3.47 16.68
N GLN A 132 -30.20 2.36 16.30
CA GLN A 132 -29.60 1.03 16.35
C GLN A 132 -28.30 0.94 15.54
N ILE A 133 -28.22 1.60 14.38
CA ILE A 133 -27.01 1.64 13.54
C ILE A 133 -25.92 2.48 14.22
N VAL A 134 -26.28 3.67 14.71
CA VAL A 134 -25.34 4.59 15.35
C VAL A 134 -24.73 3.96 16.61
N GLU A 135 -25.54 3.30 17.44
CA GLU A 135 -25.08 2.61 18.66
C GLU A 135 -24.14 1.43 18.36
N GLN A 136 -24.25 0.78 17.20
CA GLN A 136 -23.31 -0.26 16.79
C GLN A 136 -21.97 0.30 16.31
N ILE A 137 -21.89 1.60 16.00
CA ILE A 137 -20.67 2.24 15.49
C ILE A 137 -19.92 2.96 16.61
N LEU A 138 -20.60 3.85 17.33
CA LEU A 138 -19.95 4.83 18.21
C LEU A 138 -19.09 4.22 19.33
N PRO A 139 -19.47 3.13 20.02
CA PRO A 139 -18.68 2.58 21.12
C PRO A 139 -17.26 2.14 20.74
N TYR A 140 -17.02 1.84 19.46
CA TYR A 140 -15.72 1.39 18.96
C TYR A 140 -14.71 2.53 18.74
N PHE A 141 -15.14 3.80 18.77
CA PHE A 141 -14.29 4.96 18.52
C PHE A 141 -14.07 5.75 19.82
N GLN A 142 -12.85 5.71 20.36
CA GLN A 142 -12.49 6.36 21.63
C GLN A 142 -11.25 7.26 21.55
N PRO A 143 -11.21 8.34 20.76
CA PRO A 143 -11.99 8.74 19.58
C PRO A 143 -11.45 8.12 18.28
N ASP A 144 -10.41 7.31 18.37
CA ASP A 144 -9.77 6.63 17.25
C ASP A 144 -9.90 5.11 17.34
N TYR A 145 -9.88 4.48 16.17
CA TYR A 145 -9.80 3.04 16.00
C TYR A 145 -8.67 2.74 15.01
N THR A 146 -7.72 1.92 15.42
CA THR A 146 -6.53 1.63 14.62
C THR A 146 -6.66 0.29 13.90
N LEU A 147 -6.47 0.31 12.58
CA LEU A 147 -6.50 -0.88 11.73
C LEU A 147 -5.13 -1.15 11.11
N THR A 148 -4.65 -2.38 11.20
CA THR A 148 -3.44 -2.80 10.50
C THR A 148 -3.75 -3.11 9.04
N ILE A 149 -3.18 -2.34 8.11
CA ILE A 149 -3.32 -2.53 6.67
C ILE A 149 -2.00 -3.04 6.08
N ASN A 150 -2.09 -4.00 5.16
CA ASN A 150 -0.95 -4.38 4.33
C ASN A 150 -0.76 -3.35 3.20
N ASP A 151 -0.08 -2.27 3.55
CA ASP A 151 0.03 -1.06 2.76
C ASP A 151 0.76 -1.33 1.43
N MET A 152 1.91 -1.99 1.49
CA MET A 152 2.69 -2.38 0.31
C MET A 152 3.12 -3.83 0.42
N SER A 153 2.47 -4.67 -0.39
CA SER A 153 2.70 -6.12 -0.49
C SER A 153 4.13 -6.44 -0.91
N ASP A 154 4.69 -5.66 -1.82
CA ASP A 154 5.98 -5.94 -2.46
C ASP A 154 7.14 -5.89 -1.47
N MET A 155 7.07 -4.95 -0.52
CA MET A 155 8.02 -4.87 0.59
C MET A 155 7.50 -5.51 1.88
N GLY A 156 6.27 -6.06 1.89
CA GLY A 156 5.63 -6.67 3.05
C GLY A 156 5.43 -5.70 4.22
N ILE A 157 5.23 -4.42 3.93
CA ILE A 157 5.08 -3.38 4.95
C ILE A 157 3.64 -3.41 5.45
N LYS A 158 3.47 -3.88 6.68
CA LYS A 158 2.23 -3.74 7.45
C LYS A 158 2.31 -2.45 8.25
N LYS A 159 1.26 -1.63 8.20
CA LYS A 159 1.18 -0.38 8.93
C LYS A 159 -0.16 -0.26 9.62
N ASP A 160 -0.09 0.25 10.85
CA ASP A 160 -1.24 0.61 11.64
C ASP A 160 -1.72 1.99 11.19
N VAL A 161 -3.00 2.05 10.82
CA VAL A 161 -3.67 3.20 10.25
C VAL A 161 -4.77 3.61 11.22
N PRO A 162 -4.59 4.69 12.00
CA PRO A 162 -5.62 5.18 12.90
C PRO A 162 -6.70 5.91 12.11
N ILE A 163 -7.95 5.57 12.42
CA ILE A 163 -9.16 6.19 11.90
C ILE A 163 -9.79 6.95 13.06
N ILE A 164 -9.81 8.27 12.96
CA ILE A 164 -10.26 9.17 14.02
C ILE A 164 -11.67 9.65 13.67
N LEU A 165 -12.62 9.50 14.59
CA LEU A 165 -13.93 10.12 14.49
C LEU A 165 -13.83 11.58 14.95
N ASN A 166 -14.07 12.52 14.04
CA ASN A 166 -13.95 13.96 14.33
C ASN A 166 -15.27 14.56 14.82
N SER A 167 -16.37 14.21 14.15
CA SER A 167 -17.67 14.81 14.43
C SER A 167 -18.81 13.93 13.96
N ILE A 168 -19.98 14.13 14.57
CA ILE A 168 -21.25 13.51 14.23
C ILE A 168 -22.26 14.64 14.09
N SER A 169 -23.04 14.62 13.01
CA SER A 169 -24.10 15.59 12.73
C SER A 169 -25.40 14.84 12.43
N TYR A 170 -26.52 15.44 12.82
CA TYR A 170 -27.86 14.92 12.61
C TYR A 170 -28.67 15.95 11.84
N GLU A 171 -29.34 15.49 10.78
CA GLU A 171 -30.25 16.29 9.97
C GLU A 171 -31.57 15.53 9.82
N ASP A 172 -32.67 16.24 10.09
CA ASP A 172 -34.02 15.78 9.83
C ASP A 172 -34.55 16.55 8.63
N SER A 173 -34.46 15.93 7.44
CA SER A 173 -34.94 16.57 6.23
C SER A 173 -36.48 16.48 6.18
N TYR A 174 -37.13 17.61 6.46
CA TYR A 174 -38.57 17.79 6.34
C TYR A 174 -38.84 18.72 5.16
N ASP A 175 -39.19 18.16 3.99
CA ASP A 175 -39.74 18.98 2.91
C ASP A 175 -41.17 19.39 3.33
N GLY A 176 -41.49 20.69 3.34
CA GLY A 176 -42.65 21.27 4.06
C GLY A 176 -44.07 20.90 3.60
N ASP A 177 -44.25 19.82 2.85
CA ASP A 177 -45.55 19.25 2.51
C ASP A 177 -45.84 18.05 3.42
N PHE A 178 -47.04 17.96 4.01
CA PHE A 178 -47.40 16.89 4.97
C PHE A 178 -47.35 15.48 4.36
N THR A 179 -47.25 15.39 3.03
CA THR A 179 -47.07 14.19 2.22
C THR A 179 -45.61 13.92 1.80
N SER A 180 -44.67 14.81 2.12
CA SER A 180 -43.27 14.67 1.73
C SER A 180 -42.53 13.61 2.56
N ARG A 181 -41.52 13.01 1.93
CA ARG A 181 -40.79 11.86 2.48
C ARG A 181 -39.73 12.31 3.47
N ARG A 182 -39.99 12.11 4.76
CA ARG A 182 -39.00 12.29 5.82
C ARG A 182 -37.84 11.30 5.67
N ALA A 183 -36.62 11.82 5.65
CA ALA A 183 -35.40 11.02 5.79
C ALA A 183 -34.52 11.60 6.88
N LEU A 184 -34.16 10.75 7.84
CA LEU A 184 -33.22 11.04 8.90
C LEU A 184 -31.82 10.74 8.39
N ILE A 185 -30.93 11.71 8.52
CA ILE A 185 -29.55 11.60 8.03
C ILE A 185 -28.60 11.84 9.21
N TYR A 186 -27.84 10.83 9.57
CA TYR A 186 -26.67 10.99 10.43
C TYR A 186 -25.43 11.05 9.55
N THR A 187 -24.58 12.05 9.75
CA THR A 187 -23.32 12.21 9.02
C THR A 187 -22.15 12.24 10.00
N MET A 188 -21.25 11.28 9.88
CA MET A 188 -20.05 11.10 10.69
C MET A 188 -18.81 11.43 9.84
N SER A 189 -17.97 12.33 10.35
CA SER A 189 -16.72 12.71 9.69
C SER A 189 -15.53 11.99 10.32
N PHE A 190 -14.75 11.30 9.51
CA PHE A 190 -13.57 10.56 9.94
C PHE A 190 -12.30 11.11 9.28
N THR A 191 -11.17 11.00 9.97
CA THR A 191 -9.84 11.23 9.39
C THR A 191 -8.98 9.99 9.56
N THR A 192 -8.53 9.46 8.44
CA THR A 192 -7.63 8.32 8.38
C THR A 192 -6.22 8.79 8.09
N LYS A 193 -5.27 8.49 8.97
CA LYS A 193 -3.86 8.89 8.80
C LYS A 193 -3.08 7.76 8.16
N PHE A 194 -2.51 8.00 6.98
CA PHE A 194 -1.79 6.99 6.23
C PHE A 194 -0.52 7.56 5.60
N TYR A 195 0.19 6.71 4.87
CA TYR A 195 1.43 7.05 4.19
C TYR A 195 1.36 6.65 2.72
N LEU A 196 1.92 7.47 1.84
CA LEU A 196 2.09 7.17 0.42
C LEU A 196 3.56 6.91 0.11
N TYR A 197 3.80 5.92 -0.75
CA TYR A 197 5.13 5.49 -1.08
C TYR A 197 5.49 5.88 -2.51
N GLY A 198 6.76 6.21 -2.71
CA GLY A 198 7.33 6.38 -4.05
C GLY A 198 7.55 5.04 -4.77
N PRO A 199 8.11 5.10 -5.99
CA PRO A 199 8.46 3.90 -6.73
C PRO A 199 9.53 3.08 -5.99
N VAL A 200 9.44 1.75 -6.09
CA VAL A 200 10.46 0.82 -5.59
C VAL A 200 11.52 0.66 -6.67
N THR A 201 12.79 0.80 -6.31
CA THR A 201 13.92 0.63 -7.23
C THR A 201 14.75 -0.58 -6.84
N SER A 202 14.88 -1.56 -7.74
CA SER A 202 15.75 -2.73 -7.54
C SER A 202 17.16 -2.41 -8.00
N SER A 203 18.16 -2.63 -7.14
CA SER A 203 19.58 -2.52 -7.47
C SER A 203 20.28 -3.86 -7.21
N LYS A 204 21.28 -4.22 -8.01
CA LYS A 204 22.12 -5.39 -7.71
C LYS A 204 22.97 -5.08 -6.48
N VAL A 205 23.23 -6.09 -5.65
CA VAL A 205 24.20 -5.95 -4.54
C VAL A 205 25.57 -5.65 -5.16
N ILE A 206 26.19 -4.54 -4.74
CA ILE A 206 27.56 -4.19 -5.15
C ILE A 206 28.49 -5.21 -4.49
N LYS A 207 29.13 -6.06 -5.30
CA LYS A 207 30.02 -7.14 -4.82
C LYS A 207 31.50 -6.80 -4.90
N THR A 208 31.87 -5.84 -5.74
CA THR A 208 33.25 -5.39 -5.92
C THR A 208 33.23 -3.87 -6.00
N VAL A 209 34.15 -3.25 -5.26
CA VAL A 209 34.47 -1.83 -5.40
C VAL A 209 35.95 -1.77 -5.71
N GLN A 210 36.29 -1.35 -6.92
CA GLN A 210 37.67 -1.05 -7.29
C GLN A 210 37.86 0.45 -7.16
N VAL A 211 38.81 0.86 -6.33
CA VAL A 211 39.22 2.26 -6.18
C VAL A 211 40.68 2.33 -6.60
N ASP A 212 40.93 2.83 -7.80
CA ASP A 212 42.29 3.08 -8.26
C ASP A 212 42.69 4.48 -7.74
N GLN A 213 43.32 4.52 -6.56
CA GLN A 213 44.00 5.72 -6.07
C GLN A 213 45.42 5.73 -6.62
N TYR A 214 45.66 6.62 -7.58
CA TYR A 214 47.01 6.90 -8.06
C TYR A 214 47.67 7.92 -7.13
N LEU A 215 48.65 7.49 -6.34
CA LEU A 215 49.58 8.39 -5.65
C LEU A 215 50.77 8.76 -6.54
N ASP A 216 51.06 7.96 -7.57
CA ASP A 216 52.10 8.22 -8.55
C ASP A 216 51.66 7.83 -9.95
N THR A 217 51.86 8.75 -10.88
CA THR A 217 51.80 8.53 -12.33
C THR A 217 52.95 7.59 -12.71
N PRO A 218 52.73 6.53 -13.51
CA PRO A 218 53.75 5.49 -13.70
C PRO A 218 54.95 6.02 -14.49
N ASP A 219 56.13 5.98 -13.86
CA ASP A 219 57.41 6.03 -14.55
C ASP A 219 57.67 4.66 -15.23
N LYS A 220 58.22 4.70 -16.44
CA LYS A 220 58.38 3.54 -17.31
C LYS A 220 59.37 2.53 -16.71
N SER A 221 58.92 1.33 -16.35
CA SER A 221 59.79 0.15 -16.15
C SER A 221 59.01 -1.17 -16.35
N PRO A 222 59.38 -2.05 -17.32
CA PRO A 222 58.65 -3.28 -17.61
C PRO A 222 59.17 -4.54 -16.88
N LYS A 223 58.21 -5.43 -16.53
CA LYS A 223 58.19 -6.91 -16.30
C LYS A 223 59.34 -7.56 -15.49
N ARG A 224 59.12 -8.40 -14.46
CA ARG A 224 58.26 -9.60 -14.26
C ARG A 224 57.76 -9.63 -12.79
N GLU A 225 56.74 -10.39 -12.37
CA GLU A 225 56.84 -11.81 -12.04
C GLU A 225 55.46 -12.47 -11.80
N GLN A 226 55.37 -13.71 -12.28
CA GLN A 226 54.50 -14.82 -11.88
C GLN A 226 53.00 -14.58 -11.63
N ARG A 227 52.15 -15.12 -12.51
CA ARG A 227 50.71 -15.29 -12.25
C ARG A 227 50.41 -16.75 -11.91
N TYR A 228 50.07 -17.00 -10.65
CA TYR A 228 49.49 -18.25 -10.18
C TYR A 228 47.98 -18.10 -10.17
N THR A 229 47.25 -18.97 -10.86
CA THR A 229 45.78 -19.00 -10.80
C THR A 229 45.33 -20.45 -10.82
N VAL A 230 44.74 -20.88 -9.72
CA VAL A 230 44.12 -22.20 -9.59
C VAL A 230 42.61 -21.98 -9.51
N THR A 231 41.90 -22.58 -10.46
CA THR A 231 40.44 -22.72 -10.42
C THR A 231 40.13 -24.21 -10.41
N PRO A 232 39.51 -24.75 -9.35
CA PRO A 232 39.08 -26.15 -9.35
C PRO A 232 37.95 -26.35 -10.37
N SER A 233 38.04 -27.44 -11.14
CA SER A 233 36.99 -27.86 -12.08
C SER A 233 36.44 -29.23 -11.66
N PRO A 234 35.11 -29.40 -11.58
CA PRO A 234 34.10 -28.39 -11.86
C PRO A 234 33.95 -27.41 -10.70
N ALA A 235 33.49 -26.19 -11.00
CA ALA A 235 33.27 -25.12 -10.01
C ALA A 235 32.10 -25.38 -9.03
N SER A 236 31.72 -26.64 -8.83
CA SER A 236 30.56 -27.13 -8.07
C SER A 236 30.91 -28.25 -7.07
N ALA A 237 32.14 -28.31 -6.58
CA ALA A 237 32.59 -29.34 -5.63
C ALA A 237 31.95 -29.19 -4.24
N GLU A 238 31.41 -30.28 -3.70
CA GLU A 238 30.92 -30.42 -2.32
C GLU A 238 31.95 -31.19 -1.46
N ALA A 239 31.80 -31.15 -0.13
CA ALA A 239 32.82 -31.56 0.85
C ALA A 239 33.21 -33.06 0.89
N ASP A 240 32.73 -33.89 -0.04
CA ASP A 240 33.02 -35.33 -0.12
C ASP A 240 33.51 -35.76 -1.54
N ASP A 241 33.90 -34.81 -2.38
CA ASP A 241 34.50 -35.13 -3.69
C ASP A 241 36.03 -35.29 -3.59
N ASP A 242 36.52 -36.47 -3.98
CA ASP A 242 37.94 -36.79 -4.14
C ASP A 242 38.46 -36.25 -5.48
N PHE A 243 39.13 -35.08 -5.47
CA PHE A 243 39.69 -34.47 -6.69
C PHE A 243 41.20 -34.68 -6.82
N GLY A 244 41.60 -35.35 -7.91
CA GLY A 244 42.94 -35.27 -8.47
C GLY A 244 43.18 -33.94 -9.20
N PHE A 245 44.32 -33.30 -8.91
CA PHE A 245 44.80 -32.08 -9.55
C PHE A 245 45.70 -32.41 -10.73
N ASN A 246 45.39 -31.87 -11.92
CA ASN A 246 46.34 -31.86 -13.03
C ASN A 246 47.02 -30.49 -13.10
N GLU A 247 48.34 -30.49 -12.88
CA GLU A 247 49.20 -29.31 -12.94
C GLU A 247 49.90 -29.26 -14.30
N THR A 248 49.97 -28.09 -14.92
CA THR A 248 50.81 -27.89 -16.11
C THR A 248 51.65 -26.64 -15.90
N THR A 249 52.95 -26.84 -15.71
CA THR A 249 53.94 -25.78 -15.62
C THR A 249 54.66 -25.66 -16.96
N SER A 250 54.76 -24.44 -17.50
CA SER A 250 55.57 -24.15 -18.67
C SER A 250 56.56 -23.04 -18.34
N PHE A 251 57.84 -23.30 -18.66
CA PHE A 251 58.93 -22.36 -18.51
C PHE A 251 59.30 -21.85 -19.90
N TYR A 252 59.01 -20.58 -20.18
CA TYR A 252 59.48 -19.92 -21.39
C TYR A 252 60.85 -19.30 -21.10
N GLN A 253 61.90 -19.88 -21.70
CA GLN A 253 63.30 -19.45 -21.55
C GLN A 253 63.82 -18.62 -22.73
N ASP A 254 63.10 -18.50 -23.84
CA ASP A 254 63.42 -17.51 -24.86
C ASP A 254 62.49 -16.30 -24.70
N ALA A 255 63.10 -15.15 -24.40
CA ALA A 255 62.39 -13.88 -24.44
C ALA A 255 62.25 -13.49 -25.90
N LYS A 256 61.12 -13.90 -26.50
CA LYS A 256 60.67 -13.40 -27.78
C LYS A 256 59.47 -12.47 -27.57
N ASP A 257 59.49 -11.31 -28.21
CA ASP A 257 58.41 -10.34 -28.19
C ASP A 257 57.47 -10.57 -29.37
N TYR A 258 56.16 -10.65 -29.09
CA TYR A 258 55.14 -10.82 -30.12
C TYR A 258 55.04 -9.54 -30.96
N ASN A 259 55.42 -9.62 -32.24
CA ASN A 259 55.37 -8.48 -33.15
C ASN A 259 53.97 -8.37 -33.77
N LEU A 260 53.23 -7.33 -33.39
CA LEU A 260 51.85 -7.07 -33.86
C LEU A 260 51.73 -6.82 -35.38
N VAL A 261 52.84 -6.62 -36.10
CA VAL A 261 52.86 -6.37 -37.55
C VAL A 261 53.08 -7.67 -38.34
N THR A 262 53.91 -8.58 -37.84
CA THR A 262 54.23 -9.85 -38.53
C THR A 262 53.43 -11.04 -38.00
N GLY A 263 52.93 -10.96 -36.76
CA GLY A 263 52.09 -11.99 -36.15
C GLY A 263 52.85 -13.21 -35.61
N GLU A 264 54.18 -13.15 -35.54
CA GLU A 264 55.07 -14.19 -35.01
C GLU A 264 55.92 -13.65 -33.83
N ASP A 265 56.47 -14.57 -33.03
CA ASP A 265 57.31 -14.27 -31.87
C ASP A 265 58.80 -14.17 -32.28
N GLU A 266 59.44 -13.01 -32.03
CA GLU A 266 60.88 -12.73 -32.30
C GLU A 266 61.70 -12.42 -31.05
#